data_AF-A0A7X5VCS5-F1
#
_entry.id   AF-A0A7X5VCS5-F1
#
_cell.length_a   1.000
_cell.length_b   1.000
_cell.length_c   1.000
_cell.angle_alpha   90.00
_cell.angle_beta   90.00
_cell.angle_gamma   90.00
#
_symmetry.space_group_name_H-M   'P 1'
#
loop_
_entity.id
_entity.type
_entity.pdbx_description
1 polymer ?
#
loop_
_entity_poly.entity_id
_entity_poly.type
_entity_poly.pdbx_seq_one_letter_code
_entity_poly.pdbx_strand_id
1 'polypeptide(L)'
;MTVNGEIASPPTTSPPEIDAGLAAAALAVFAHRHEVVHLLYAAVDEPDALARIGGLLKIDEATIARVLDQPLRWMLPQFRSELETIAATPGGTAAPVAKPPAPADLESAAVK
;
A
#
# COMPACT_ATOMS: atom_id res chain seq x y z
N MET A 1 -6.41 46.86 -2.65
CA MET A 1 -6.58 46.11 -3.91
C MET A 1 -6.26 44.65 -3.63
N THR A 2 -7.29 43.81 -3.58
CA THR A 2 -7.24 42.34 -3.74
C THR A 2 -6.83 42.03 -5.20
N VAL A 3 -6.13 40.97 -5.62
CA VAL A 3 -6.27 39.50 -5.57
C VAL A 3 -4.98 38.95 -6.27
N ASN A 4 -4.28 37.86 -5.94
CA ASN A 4 -4.66 36.44 -5.96
C ASN A 4 -3.53 35.65 -5.27
N GLY A 5 -3.89 34.80 -4.30
CA GLY A 5 -3.01 33.81 -3.72
C GLY A 5 -2.94 32.56 -4.61
N GLU A 6 -1.89 32.44 -5.41
CA GLU A 6 -1.52 31.19 -6.05
C GLU A 6 -0.02 30.97 -5.85
N ILE A 7 0.35 30.52 -4.64
CA ILE A 7 1.50 29.63 -4.55
C ILE A 7 1.08 28.37 -5.32
N ALA A 8 1.62 28.23 -6.53
CA ALA A 8 1.49 27.02 -7.31
C ALA A 8 1.86 25.84 -6.40
N SER A 9 0.83 25.12 -5.95
CA SER A 9 0.99 23.80 -5.38
C SER A 9 1.88 23.02 -6.35
N PRO A 10 3.00 22.43 -5.90
CA PRO A 10 3.67 21.44 -6.73
C PRO A 10 2.62 20.39 -7.11
N PRO A 11 2.66 19.82 -8.33
CA PRO A 11 1.66 18.85 -8.77
C PRO A 11 1.53 17.83 -7.64
N THR A 12 0.33 17.74 -7.08
CA THR A 12 -0.04 16.81 -6.03
C THR A 12 0.49 15.46 -6.49
N THR A 13 1.63 15.06 -5.93
CA THR A 13 2.21 13.76 -6.20
C THR A 13 1.21 12.84 -5.53
N SER A 14 0.31 12.27 -6.35
CA SER A 14 -0.67 11.30 -5.87
C SER A 14 0.06 10.34 -4.95
N PRO A 15 -0.46 10.05 -3.73
CA PRO A 15 0.11 9.00 -2.90
C PRO A 15 0.26 7.76 -3.79
N PRO A 16 1.37 7.00 -3.72
CA PRO A 16 1.63 5.91 -4.65
C PRO A 16 0.40 5.01 -4.66
N GLU A 17 -0.37 5.09 -5.75
CA GLU A 17 -1.56 4.28 -5.90
C GLU A 17 -1.05 2.85 -5.97
N ILE A 18 -1.54 2.01 -5.05
CA ILE A 18 -1.13 0.63 -4.97
C ILE A 18 -1.61 -0.03 -6.26
N ASP A 19 -0.66 -0.34 -7.15
CA ASP A 19 -0.96 -1.06 -8.37
C ASP A 19 -1.35 -2.51 -8.03
N ALA A 20 -2.25 -3.08 -8.83
CA ALA A 20 -2.76 -4.44 -8.64
C ALA A 20 -1.63 -5.49 -8.61
N GLY A 21 -0.56 -5.31 -9.37
CA GLY A 21 0.60 -6.20 -9.36
C GLY A 21 1.38 -6.13 -8.04
N LEU A 22 1.54 -4.92 -7.49
CA LEU A 22 2.20 -4.74 -6.19
C LEU A 22 1.37 -5.30 -5.05
N ALA A 23 0.04 -5.12 -5.10
CA ALA A 23 -0.88 -5.70 -4.12
C ALA A 23 -0.84 -7.23 -4.15
N ALA A 24 -0.85 -7.84 -5.33
CA ALA A 24 -0.74 -9.29 -5.50
C ALA A 24 0.60 -9.83 -4.96
N ALA A 25 1.72 -9.14 -5.24
CA ALA A 25 3.03 -9.50 -4.72
C ALA A 25 3.09 -9.39 -3.18
N ALA A 26 2.51 -8.33 -2.61
CA ALA A 26 2.43 -8.16 -1.15
C ALA A 26 1.62 -9.29 -0.48
N LEU A 27 0.53 -9.75 -1.11
CA LEU A 27 -0.24 -10.89 -0.62
C LEU A 27 0.56 -12.20 -0.69
N ALA A 28 1.36 -12.40 -1.74
CA ALA A 28 2.24 -13.57 -1.85
C ALA A 28 3.33 -13.58 -0.76
N VAL A 29 3.94 -12.42 -0.49
CA VAL A 29 4.89 -12.23 0.61
C VAL A 29 4.22 -12.48 1.96
N PHE A 30 3.00 -11.98 2.17
CA PHE A 30 2.24 -12.22 3.40
C PHE A 30 1.91 -13.70 3.63
N ALA A 31 1.55 -14.41 2.56
CA ALA A 31 1.25 -15.84 2.61
C ALA A 31 2.47 -16.66 3.09
N HIS A 32 3.68 -16.24 2.71
CA HIS A 32 4.95 -16.87 3.07
C HIS A 32 5.76 -16.04 4.08
N ARG A 33 5.10 -15.24 4.91
CA ARG A 33 5.74 -14.24 5.78
C ARG A 33 6.83 -14.83 6.69
N HIS A 34 6.65 -16.07 7.15
CA HIS A 34 7.62 -16.72 8.02
C HIS A 34 8.86 -17.13 7.24
N GLU A 35 8.70 -17.74 6.06
CA GLU A 35 9.82 -18.08 5.20
C GLU A 35 10.56 -16.82 4.71
N VAL A 36 9.83 -15.78 4.32
CA VAL A 36 10.43 -14.50 3.87
C VAL A 36 11.27 -13.88 4.98
N VAL A 37 10.77 -13.82 6.22
CA VAL A 37 11.55 -13.30 7.36
C VAL A 37 12.81 -14.15 7.59
N HIS A 38 12.71 -15.48 7.52
CA HIS A 38 13.88 -16.35 7.64
C HIS A 38 14.91 -16.12 6.55
N LEU A 39 14.48 -15.94 5.30
CA LEU A 39 15.36 -15.66 4.17
C LEU A 39 16.06 -14.31 4.32
N LEU A 40 15.34 -13.28 4.80
CA LEU A 40 15.92 -11.96 5.08
C LEU A 40 17.02 -12.05 6.15
N TYR A 41 16.80 -12.80 7.23
CA TYR A 41 17.81 -12.97 8.29
C TYR A 41 18.99 -13.86 7.89
N ALA A 42 18.79 -14.77 6.95
CA ALA A 42 19.82 -15.71 6.50
C ALA A 42 20.68 -15.17 5.34
N ALA A 43 20.23 -14.10 4.68
CA ALA A 43 20.91 -13.52 3.54
C ALA A 43 22.21 -12.81 3.94
N VAL A 44 23.20 -12.86 3.04
CA VAL A 44 24.50 -12.19 3.24
C VAL A 44 24.37 -10.69 3.01
N ASP A 45 23.57 -10.30 2.03
CA ASP A 45 23.28 -8.92 1.65
C ASP A 45 21.87 -8.81 1.04
N GLU A 46 21.47 -7.59 0.69
CA GLU A 46 20.15 -7.31 0.13
C GLU A 46 19.91 -8.00 -1.23
N PRO A 47 20.83 -7.95 -2.22
CA PRO A 47 20.67 -8.72 -3.46
C PRO A 47 20.48 -10.23 -3.25
N ASP A 48 21.24 -10.85 -2.33
CA ASP A 48 21.07 -12.26 -1.97
C ASP A 48 19.67 -12.53 -1.39
N ALA A 49 19.17 -11.64 -0.53
CA ALA A 49 17.82 -11.75 0.01
C ALA A 49 16.74 -11.68 -1.08
N LEU A 50 16.84 -10.67 -1.96
CA LEU A 50 15.90 -10.46 -3.06
C LEU A 50 15.87 -11.66 -4.01
N ALA A 51 17.04 -12.18 -4.39
CA ALA A 51 17.15 -13.35 -5.25
C ALA A 51 16.52 -14.60 -4.62
N ARG A 52 16.74 -14.83 -3.32
CA ARG A 52 16.14 -15.97 -2.59
C ARG A 52 14.62 -15.85 -2.48
N ILE A 53 14.12 -14.68 -2.14
CA ILE A 53 12.68 -14.41 -2.00
C ILE A 53 12.00 -14.50 -3.38
N GLY A 54 12.59 -13.91 -4.42
CA GLY A 54 12.12 -14.01 -5.79
C GLY A 54 12.09 -15.46 -6.29
N GLY A 55 13.12 -16.25 -5.94
CA GLY A 55 13.18 -17.68 -6.23
C GLY A 55 12.07 -18.50 -5.55
N LEU A 56 11.73 -18.16 -4.30
CA LEU A 56 10.64 -18.77 -3.54
C LEU A 56 9.27 -18.42 -4.12
N LEU A 57 9.02 -17.13 -4.37
CA LEU A 57 7.70 -16.59 -4.72
C LEU A 57 7.42 -16.56 -6.23
N LYS A 58 8.44 -16.78 -7.07
CA LYS A 58 8.39 -16.61 -8.54
C LYS A 58 7.96 -15.20 -8.96
N ILE A 59 8.46 -14.20 -8.23
CA ILE A 59 8.25 -12.77 -8.48
C ILE A 59 9.61 -12.14 -8.78
N ASP A 60 9.66 -11.14 -9.64
CA ASP A 60 10.90 -10.44 -9.95
C ASP A 60 11.44 -9.65 -8.74
N GLU A 61 12.77 -9.54 -8.67
CA GLU A 61 13.46 -8.92 -7.54
C GLU A 61 13.09 -7.45 -7.34
N ALA A 62 12.81 -6.71 -8.42
CA ALA A 62 12.43 -5.30 -8.34
C ALA A 62 11.05 -5.13 -7.70
N THR A 63 10.09 -5.99 -8.03
CA THR A 63 8.78 -6.02 -7.38
C THR A 63 8.90 -6.43 -5.91
N ILE A 64 9.75 -7.41 -5.57
CA ILE A 64 10.00 -7.76 -4.16
C ILE A 64 10.59 -6.57 -3.40
N ALA A 65 11.60 -5.88 -3.95
CA ALA A 65 12.16 -4.69 -3.33
C ALA A 65 11.08 -3.63 -3.05
N ARG A 66 10.22 -3.37 -4.05
CA ARG A 66 9.08 -2.44 -3.87
C ARG A 66 8.08 -2.88 -2.81
N VAL A 67 7.88 -4.19 -2.61
CA VAL A 67 7.04 -4.71 -1.53
C VAL A 67 7.72 -4.53 -0.16
N LEU A 68 9.03 -4.77 -0.08
CA LEU A 68 9.80 -4.61 1.16
C LEU A 68 9.94 -3.14 1.59
N ASP A 69 9.88 -2.20 0.63
CA ASP A 69 9.81 -0.76 0.89
C ASP A 69 8.45 -0.30 1.47
N GLN A 70 7.43 -1.17 1.47
CA GLN A 70 6.11 -0.82 1.99
C GLN A 70 6.08 -0.81 3.51
N PRO A 71 5.22 0.02 4.13
CA PRO A 71 5.12 0.06 5.57
C PRO A 71 4.59 -1.28 6.12
N LEU A 72 5.20 -1.75 7.21
CA LEU A 72 4.85 -3.02 7.89
C LEU A 72 3.35 -3.15 8.24
N ARG A 73 2.61 -2.03 8.31
CA ARG A 73 1.16 -2.04 8.49
C ARG A 73 0.42 -2.83 7.40
N TRP A 74 0.99 -2.98 6.20
CA TRP A 74 0.43 -3.83 5.13
C TRP A 74 0.38 -5.32 5.50
N MET A 75 1.17 -5.75 6.47
CA MET A 75 1.13 -7.11 7.00
C MET A 75 0.04 -7.29 8.08
N LEU A 76 -0.74 -6.26 8.41
CA LEU A 76 -1.85 -6.38 9.36
C LEU A 76 -3.10 -6.95 8.67
N PRO A 77 -3.92 -7.75 9.37
CA PRO A 77 -5.12 -8.36 8.78
C PRO A 77 -6.09 -7.35 8.13
N GLN A 78 -6.25 -6.15 8.69
CA GLN A 78 -7.17 -5.15 8.12
C GLN A 78 -6.74 -4.64 6.74
N PHE A 79 -5.43 -4.53 6.48
CA PHE A 79 -4.91 -4.08 5.18
C PHE A 79 -4.88 -5.21 4.16
N ARG A 80 -4.87 -6.47 4.62
CA ARG A 80 -4.92 -7.63 3.75
C ARG A 80 -6.18 -7.64 2.88
N SER A 81 -7.36 -7.42 3.47
CA SER A 81 -8.62 -7.40 2.70
C SER A 81 -8.67 -6.28 1.67
N GLU A 82 -8.02 -5.15 1.95
CA GLU A 82 -7.86 -4.05 1.00
C GLU A 82 -6.96 -4.47 -0.17
N LEU A 83 -5.79 -5.06 0.12
CA LEU A 83 -4.88 -5.58 -0.91
C LEU A 83 -5.53 -6.69 -1.76
N GLU A 84 -6.33 -7.57 -1.18
CA GLU A 84 -7.11 -8.59 -1.90
C GLU A 84 -8.08 -7.96 -2.89
N THR A 85 -8.74 -6.87 -2.51
CA THR A 85 -9.66 -6.13 -3.39
C THR A 85 -8.93 -5.47 -4.56
N ILE A 86 -7.78 -4.86 -4.28
CA ILE A 86 -6.95 -4.16 -5.28
C ILE A 86 -6.35 -5.18 -6.27
N ALA A 87 -5.79 -6.28 -5.77
CA ALA A 87 -5.25 -7.36 -6.59
C ALA A 87 -6.32 -8.02 -7.47
N ALA A 88 -7.57 -8.10 -7.00
CA ALA A 88 -8.70 -8.64 -7.75
C ALA A 88 -9.22 -7.71 -8.85
N THR A 89 -8.69 -6.48 -8.97
CA THR A 89 -9.11 -5.50 -9.99
C THR A 89 -7.94 -5.19 -10.94
N PRO A 90 -7.70 -6.02 -11.98
CA PRO A 90 -6.64 -5.73 -12.97
C PRO A 90 -6.92 -4.40 -13.68
N GLY A 91 -5.99 -3.44 -13.55
CA GLY A 91 -6.11 -2.08 -14.10
C GLY A 91 -6.83 -1.06 -13.20
N GLY A 92 -7.24 -1.46 -12.00
CA GLY A 92 -7.85 -0.59 -11.00
C GLY A 92 -6.80 0.02 -10.07
N THR A 93 -6.33 1.20 -10.43
CA THR A 93 -5.62 2.09 -9.52
C THR A 93 -6.48 2.36 -8.27
N ALA A 94 -6.01 1.91 -7.10
CA ALA A 94 -6.75 2.09 -5.85
C ALA A 94 -6.65 3.55 -5.38
N ALA A 95 -7.76 4.28 -5.46
CA ALA A 95 -7.86 5.63 -4.90
C ALA A 95 -7.65 5.59 -3.37
N PRO A 96 -7.00 6.61 -2.78
CA PRO A 96 -6.72 6.62 -1.35
C PRO A 96 -8.03 6.62 -0.57
N VAL A 97 -8.15 5.72 0.40
CA VAL A 97 -9.29 5.69 1.34
C VAL A 97 -9.36 7.03 2.05
N ALA A 98 -10.36 7.84 1.69
CA ALA A 98 -10.72 9.02 2.44
C ALA A 98 -11.02 8.60 3.89
N LYS A 99 -10.39 9.30 4.84
CA LYS A 99 -10.63 9.20 6.29
C LYS A 99 -12.15 9.06 6.54
N PRO A 100 -12.61 8.08 7.34
CA PRO A 100 -14.03 7.90 7.59
C PRO A 100 -14.66 9.22 8.09
N PRO A 101 -15.84 9.60 7.59
CA PRO A 101 -16.47 10.86 7.99
C PRO A 101 -16.68 10.83 9.50
N ALA A 102 -16.29 11.93 10.16
CA ALA A 102 -16.62 12.16 11.55
C ALA A 102 -18.15 12.04 11.73
N PRO A 103 -18.63 11.48 12.85
CA PRO A 103 -20.06 11.29 13.07
C PRO A 103 -20.77 12.64 12.95
N ALA A 104 -21.83 12.66 12.14
CA ALA A 104 -22.64 13.82 11.85
C ALA A 104 -23.06 14.53 13.14
N ASP A 105 -22.77 15.83 13.23
CA ASP A 105 -23.41 16.74 14.18
C ASP A 105 -24.93 16.68 13.95
N LEU A 106 -25.60 15.90 14.80
CA LEU A 106 -27.02 16.00 15.05
C LEU A 106 -27.25 17.29 15.87
N GLU A 107 -27.28 18.46 15.22
CA GLU A 107 -27.73 19.66 15.93
C GLU A 107 -28.71 20.51 15.10
N SER A 108 -29.90 20.62 15.69
CA SER A 108 -30.93 21.65 15.50
C SER A 108 -31.80 21.61 14.24
N ALA A 109 -32.81 20.74 14.29
CA ALA A 109 -34.12 21.05 13.71
C ALA A 109 -35.24 20.62 14.68
N ALA A 110 -35.37 21.31 15.81
CA ALA A 110 -36.62 21.37 16.57
C ALA A 110 -36.59 22.55 17.56
N VAL A 111 -37.44 23.56 17.32
CA VAL A 111 -38.52 24.01 18.23
C VAL A 111 -38.92 25.46 17.92
N LYS A 112 -40.18 25.58 17.48
CA LYS A 112 -41.13 26.70 17.48
C LYS A 112 -40.85 27.95 16.64
#